data_AF-A0A3S0ZC86-F1
#
_entry.id   AF-A0A3S0ZC86-F1
#
_cell.length_a   1.000
_cell.length_b   1.000
_cell.length_c   1.000
_cell.angle_alpha   90.00
_cell.angle_beta   90.00
_cell.angle_gamma   90.00
#
_symmetry.space_group_name_H-M   'P 1'
#
loop_
_entity.id
_entity.type
_entity.pdbx_description
1 polymer ?
#
loop_
_entity_poly.entity_id
_entity_poly.type
_entity_poly.pdbx_seq_one_letter_code
_entity_poly.pdbx_strand_id
1 'polypeptide(L)'
;MEESYDVLNGEQSEINLEINELKPYKDYTMTVHAVNMAGFGLPESVSSMTEIGVAKELVSLIVQKTGTDSTAGLNLIWIAGEKTGPTNYSVRVEEAKSISSSEYLLSSFRTVEGYSTTSFQVSDLIAYWSYQVTVTAVTSAGSGPSKTETLITKSNKPGEVTNFDVELSANDAQVFDLTFECPIEKERNGILKEYIVQKQVQGVSCFTFYSYIG
;
A
#
# COMPACT_ATOMS: atom_id res chain seq x y z
N MET A 1 29.43 14.57 -10.28
CA MET A 1 29.34 14.61 -11.75
C MET A 1 30.39 13.64 -12.23
N GLU A 2 29.95 12.57 -12.86
CA GLU A 2 30.85 11.61 -13.50
C GLU A 2 31.01 12.12 -14.92
N GLU A 3 32.14 12.76 -15.20
CA GLU A 3 32.45 13.27 -16.54
C GLU A 3 32.94 12.11 -17.39
N SER A 4 32.23 11.82 -18.47
CA SER A 4 32.64 10.86 -19.50
C SER A 4 33.00 11.63 -20.78
N TYR A 5 34.02 11.15 -21.50
CA TYR A 5 34.58 11.81 -22.67
C TYR A 5 34.69 10.83 -23.82
N ASP A 6 34.10 11.17 -24.97
CA ASP A 6 34.33 10.49 -26.24
C ASP A 6 35.39 11.24 -27.05
N VAL A 7 36.48 10.56 -27.41
CA VAL A 7 37.58 11.15 -28.20
C VAL A 7 37.44 10.73 -29.66
N LEU A 8 37.38 11.71 -30.56
CA LEU A 8 37.23 11.49 -32.01
C LEU A 8 38.50 11.94 -32.74
N ASN A 9 39.00 11.11 -33.66
CA ASN A 9 40.24 11.36 -34.40
C ASN A 9 39.94 11.78 -35.86
N GLY A 10 40.51 12.91 -36.30
CA GLY A 10 40.67 13.26 -37.72
C GLY A 10 40.06 14.59 -38.17
N GLU A 11 40.51 15.08 -39.34
CA GLU A 11 39.88 16.18 -40.07
C GLU A 11 38.68 15.65 -40.85
N GLN A 12 37.50 15.71 -40.26
CA GLN A 12 36.24 15.37 -40.92
C GLN A 12 35.39 16.63 -41.07
N SER A 13 34.71 16.80 -42.21
CA SER A 13 33.79 17.90 -42.46
C SER A 13 32.49 17.79 -41.65
N GLU A 14 32.19 16.59 -41.16
CA GLU A 14 31.05 16.26 -40.33
C GLU A 14 31.43 15.06 -39.46
N ILE A 15 31.13 15.15 -38.16
CA ILE A 15 31.40 14.07 -37.21
C ILE A 15 30.07 13.66 -36.58
N ASN A 16 29.70 12.41 -36.75
CA ASN A 16 28.51 11.81 -36.14
C ASN A 16 28.93 10.93 -34.97
N LEU A 17 28.50 11.31 -33.75
CA LEU A 17 28.77 10.58 -32.51
C LEU A 17 27.46 10.19 -31.85
N GLU A 18 27.34 8.92 -31.47
CA GLU A 18 26.25 8.44 -30.62
C GLU A 18 26.68 8.47 -29.15
N ILE A 19 26.05 9.33 -28.36
CA ILE A 19 26.30 9.44 -26.93
C ILE A 19 25.33 8.50 -26.20
N ASN A 20 25.89 7.53 -25.49
CA ASN A 20 25.15 6.46 -24.82
C ASN A 20 25.12 6.63 -23.29
N GLU A 21 24.39 5.74 -22.61
CA GLU A 21 24.33 5.66 -21.14
C GLU A 21 23.79 6.92 -20.43
N LEU A 22 23.06 7.75 -21.16
CA LEU A 22 22.35 8.90 -20.60
C LEU A 22 21.14 8.44 -19.76
N LYS A 23 20.87 9.17 -18.68
CA LYS A 23 19.70 8.94 -17.85
C LYS A 23 18.48 9.66 -18.44
N PRO A 24 17.28 9.06 -18.40
CA PRO A 24 16.06 9.68 -18.91
C PRO A 24 15.63 10.88 -18.06
N TYR A 25 14.94 11.82 -18.69
CA TYR A 25 14.40 13.02 -18.05
C TYR A 25 15.44 13.84 -17.28
N LYS A 26 16.60 14.04 -17.90
CA LYS A 26 17.73 14.83 -17.37
C LYS A 26 18.21 15.82 -18.42
N ASP A 27 18.51 17.03 -17.96
CA ASP A 27 19.21 18.03 -18.75
C ASP A 27 20.70 17.71 -18.78
N TYR A 28 21.23 17.50 -19.98
CA TYR A 28 22.66 17.37 -20.22
C TYR A 28 23.16 18.60 -20.97
N THR A 29 24.38 19.03 -20.68
CA THR A 29 25.10 20.04 -21.45
C THR A 29 26.27 19.36 -22.14
N MET A 30 26.21 19.29 -23.46
CA MET A 30 27.31 18.78 -24.28
C MET A 30 28.24 19.93 -24.61
N THR A 31 29.54 19.73 -24.38
CA THR A 31 30.57 20.73 -24.69
C THR A 31 31.63 20.09 -25.57
N VAL A 32 31.95 20.71 -26.69
CA VAL A 32 32.94 20.24 -27.66
C VAL A 32 34.01 21.31 -27.85
N HIS A 33 35.27 20.92 -27.83
CA HIS A 33 36.40 21.76 -28.24
C HIS A 33 37.32 20.97 -29.15
N ALA A 34 37.87 21.61 -30.18
CA ALA A 34 38.91 21.01 -31.01
C ALA A 34 40.24 20.96 -30.24
N VAL A 35 41.09 19.97 -30.50
CA VAL A 35 42.42 19.85 -29.89
C VAL A 35 43.46 19.65 -30.99
N ASN A 36 44.56 20.40 -30.93
CA ASN A 36 45.72 20.19 -31.79
C ASN A 36 47.01 20.18 -30.93
N MET A 37 48.19 20.12 -31.58
CA MET A 37 49.47 20.08 -30.87
C MET A 37 49.76 21.34 -30.01
N ALA A 38 49.14 22.48 -30.33
CA ALA A 38 49.29 23.71 -29.55
C ALA A 38 48.36 23.76 -28.33
N GLY A 39 47.34 22.89 -28.28
CA GLY A 39 46.40 22.76 -27.15
C GLY A 39 44.94 22.73 -27.57
N PHE A 40 44.08 23.17 -26.64
CA PHE A 40 42.62 23.22 -26.78
C PHE A 40 42.16 24.49 -27.52
N GLY A 41 41.23 24.32 -28.45
CA GLY A 41 40.45 25.40 -29.03
C GLY A 41 39.36 25.92 -28.09
N LEU A 42 38.60 26.91 -28.57
CA LEU A 42 37.44 27.42 -27.83
C LEU A 42 36.34 26.35 -27.74
N PRO A 43 35.66 26.22 -26.59
CA PRO A 43 34.54 25.30 -26.45
C PRO A 43 33.25 25.89 -27.04
N GLU A 44 32.44 25.02 -27.62
CA GLU A 44 31.04 25.27 -27.97
C GLU A 44 30.16 24.35 -27.12
N SER A 45 29.04 24.87 -26.59
CA SER A 45 28.15 24.11 -25.70
C SER A 45 26.69 24.22 -26.10
N VAL A 46 25.96 23.11 -25.94
CA VAL A 46 24.51 23.06 -26.11
C VAL A 46 23.89 22.20 -25.01
N SER A 47 22.74 22.62 -24.48
CA SER A 47 21.99 21.85 -23.48
C SER A 47 20.73 21.24 -24.11
N SER A 48 20.42 20.00 -23.73
CA SER A 48 19.20 19.31 -24.15
C SER A 48 18.71 18.36 -23.06
N MET A 49 17.39 18.16 -22.99
CA MET A 49 16.76 17.20 -22.08
C MET A 49 16.58 15.85 -22.77
N THR A 50 16.90 14.77 -22.06
CA THR A 50 16.57 13.41 -22.51
C THR A 50 15.08 13.09 -22.36
N GLU A 51 14.57 12.19 -23.20
CA GLU A 51 13.17 11.75 -23.18
C GLU A 51 12.74 11.11 -21.85
N ILE A 52 11.41 11.03 -21.65
CA ILE A 52 10.82 10.35 -20.51
C ILE A 52 11.11 8.85 -20.59
N GLY A 53 11.57 8.28 -19.48
CA GLY A 53 11.81 6.84 -19.35
C GLY A 53 10.78 6.16 -18.46
N VAL A 54 10.66 4.83 -18.59
CA VAL A 54 9.81 3.98 -17.73
C VAL A 54 10.07 4.30 -16.25
N ALA A 55 9.00 4.35 -15.45
CA ALA A 55 9.10 4.60 -14.02
C ALA A 55 10.08 3.61 -13.35
N LYS A 56 10.81 4.08 -12.35
CA LYS A 56 11.65 3.22 -11.52
C LYS A 56 10.84 2.63 -10.37
N GLU A 57 11.33 1.50 -9.86
CA GLU A 57 10.80 0.90 -8.65
C GLU A 57 10.87 1.90 -7.49
N LEU A 58 9.92 1.81 -6.57
CA LEU A 58 9.98 2.51 -5.30
C LEU A 58 11.25 2.12 -4.53
N VAL A 59 11.76 3.00 -3.67
CA VAL A 59 12.85 2.65 -2.74
C VAL A 59 12.30 1.82 -1.59
N SER A 60 11.13 2.17 -1.07
CA SER A 60 10.46 1.42 0.01
C SER A 60 8.95 1.60 -0.03
N LEU A 61 8.22 0.67 0.59
CA LEU A 61 6.80 0.76 0.91
C LEU A 61 6.64 0.34 2.37
N ILE A 62 6.03 1.21 3.18
CA ILE A 62 5.71 0.98 4.58
C ILE A 62 4.21 1.05 4.72
N VAL A 63 3.62 0.03 5.35
CA VAL A 63 2.19 0.00 5.63
C VAL A 63 1.93 -0.03 7.12
N GLN A 64 1.21 0.97 7.60
CA GLN A 64 0.85 1.12 9.01
C GLN A 64 -0.64 0.85 9.22
N LYS A 65 -0.97 0.04 10.21
CA LYS A 65 -2.36 -0.23 10.59
C LYS A 65 -2.96 1.00 11.27
N THR A 66 -4.06 1.51 10.74
CA THR A 66 -4.84 2.61 11.33
C THR A 66 -6.23 2.13 11.73
N GLY A 67 -7.05 3.03 12.27
CA GLY A 67 -8.39 2.70 12.75
C GLY A 67 -8.57 2.91 14.25
N THR A 68 -9.83 2.78 14.67
CA THR A 68 -10.35 2.96 16.04
C THR A 68 -11.00 1.65 16.52
N ASP A 69 -11.66 1.66 17.67
CA ASP A 69 -12.40 0.49 18.17
C ASP A 69 -13.63 0.12 17.32
N SER A 70 -14.02 0.97 16.36
CA SER A 70 -15.13 0.72 15.42
C SER A 70 -14.76 0.78 13.93
N THR A 71 -13.52 1.13 13.59
CA THR A 71 -13.07 1.22 12.19
C THR A 71 -11.68 0.62 12.01
N ALA A 72 -11.41 0.01 10.84
CA ALA A 72 -10.08 -0.45 10.46
C ALA A 72 -9.61 0.21 9.16
N GLY A 73 -8.32 0.43 9.04
CA GLY A 73 -7.73 1.06 7.85
C GLY A 73 -6.21 0.90 7.78
N LEU A 74 -5.61 1.45 6.73
CA LEU A 74 -4.18 1.43 6.45
C LEU A 74 -3.68 2.81 6.08
N ASN A 75 -2.47 3.14 6.51
CA ASN A 75 -1.71 4.28 6.02
C ASN A 75 -0.49 3.76 5.26
N LEU A 76 -0.44 4.05 3.97
CA LEU A 76 0.61 3.64 3.06
C LEU A 76 1.59 4.82 2.92
N ILE A 77 2.88 4.56 3.12
CA ILE A 77 3.94 5.55 2.94
C ILE A 77 5.03 4.90 2.12
N TRP A 78 5.49 5.55 1.06
CA TRP A 78 6.58 5.04 0.23
C TRP A 78 7.66 6.10 0.01
N ILE A 79 8.82 5.63 -0.44
CA ILE A 79 9.88 6.49 -0.95
C ILE A 79 9.95 6.26 -2.47
N ALA A 80 9.82 7.34 -3.24
CA ALA A 80 9.90 7.30 -4.69
C ALA A 80 11.27 6.83 -5.19
N GLY A 81 11.29 6.11 -6.32
CA GLY A 81 12.51 5.82 -7.06
C GLY A 81 13.09 7.05 -7.76
N GLU A 82 14.20 6.88 -8.47
CA GLU A 82 14.77 7.93 -9.32
C GLU A 82 13.71 8.44 -10.31
N LYS A 83 13.57 9.76 -10.40
CA LYS A 83 12.59 10.40 -11.29
C LYS A 83 13.06 10.28 -12.75
N THR A 84 12.29 9.54 -13.54
CA THR A 84 12.50 9.34 -14.99
C THR A 84 11.46 10.07 -15.86
N GLY A 85 10.60 10.88 -15.24
CA GLY A 85 9.55 11.67 -15.88
C GLY A 85 8.49 12.16 -14.91
N PRO A 86 7.45 12.87 -15.38
CA PRO A 86 6.21 13.05 -14.65
C PRO A 86 5.66 11.68 -14.22
N THR A 87 5.43 11.51 -12.92
CA THR A 87 5.12 10.21 -12.31
C THR A 87 3.88 10.31 -11.44
N ASN A 88 2.98 9.34 -11.59
CA ASN A 88 1.86 9.05 -10.68
C ASN A 88 2.07 7.66 -10.07
N TYR A 89 1.35 7.34 -9.00
CA TYR A 89 1.38 6.03 -8.36
C TYR A 89 0.04 5.31 -8.50
N SER A 90 0.07 4.04 -8.88
CA SER A 90 -1.08 3.14 -8.81
C SER A 90 -1.03 2.39 -7.49
N VAL A 91 -2.11 2.45 -6.72
CA VAL A 91 -2.31 1.70 -5.48
C VAL A 91 -3.40 0.67 -5.71
N ARG A 92 -3.05 -0.60 -5.56
CA ARG A 92 -3.98 -1.73 -5.57
C ARG A 92 -4.10 -2.30 -4.17
N VAL A 93 -5.30 -2.45 -3.66
CA VAL A 93 -5.59 -3.10 -2.36
C VAL A 93 -6.45 -4.32 -2.63
N GLU A 94 -5.95 -5.49 -2.24
CA GLU A 94 -6.59 -6.78 -2.49
C GLU A 94 -6.99 -7.42 -1.17
N GLU A 95 -8.26 -7.82 -1.04
CA GLU A 95 -8.83 -8.47 0.15
C GLU A 95 -8.70 -9.99 0.04
N ALA A 96 -8.26 -10.64 1.13
CA ALA A 96 -8.25 -12.10 1.22
C ALA A 96 -9.67 -12.67 1.18
N LYS A 97 -9.85 -13.85 0.59
CA LYS A 97 -11.16 -14.51 0.45
C LYS A 97 -11.80 -14.89 1.79
N SER A 98 -10.99 -15.25 2.77
CA SER A 98 -11.38 -15.60 4.14
C SER A 98 -10.21 -15.34 5.10
N ILE A 99 -10.43 -15.37 6.41
CA ILE A 99 -9.38 -15.13 7.44
C ILE A 99 -8.21 -16.10 7.30
N SER A 100 -8.48 -17.32 6.84
CA SER A 100 -7.49 -18.40 6.67
C SER A 100 -7.02 -18.58 5.23
N SER A 101 -7.51 -17.79 4.28
CA SER A 101 -7.18 -17.95 2.88
C SER A 101 -5.90 -17.21 2.51
N SER A 102 -5.08 -17.84 1.66
CA SER A 102 -3.97 -17.18 0.97
C SER A 102 -4.36 -16.60 -0.39
N GLU A 103 -5.62 -16.75 -0.81
CA GLU A 103 -6.15 -16.23 -2.06
C GLU A 103 -6.76 -14.83 -1.86
N TYR A 104 -6.42 -13.90 -2.75
CA TYR A 104 -6.95 -12.54 -2.80
C TYR A 104 -7.81 -12.38 -4.06
N LEU A 105 -9.04 -11.88 -3.92
CA LEU A 105 -10.02 -11.91 -5.01
C LEU A 105 -10.70 -10.58 -5.29
N LEU A 106 -10.83 -9.70 -4.30
CA LEU A 106 -11.43 -8.38 -4.46
C LEU A 106 -10.31 -7.34 -4.51
N SER A 107 -10.27 -6.53 -5.58
CA SER A 107 -9.26 -5.48 -5.74
C SER A 107 -9.91 -4.10 -5.86
N SER A 108 -9.36 -3.14 -5.12
CA SER A 108 -9.63 -1.72 -5.27
C SER A 108 -8.42 -1.04 -5.87
N PHE A 109 -8.64 -0.15 -6.84
CA PHE A 109 -7.58 0.61 -7.52
C PHE A 109 -7.72 2.10 -7.26
N ARG A 110 -6.60 2.75 -6.98
CA ARG A 110 -6.53 4.20 -6.80
C ARG A 110 -5.28 4.75 -7.48
N THR A 111 -5.40 5.91 -8.09
CA THR A 111 -4.26 6.66 -8.62
C THR A 111 -3.95 7.81 -7.67
N VAL A 112 -2.67 7.93 -7.30
CA VAL A 112 -2.13 9.02 -6.49
C VAL A 112 -1.29 9.89 -7.41
N GLU A 113 -1.73 11.12 -7.63
CA GLU A 113 -1.12 12.01 -8.61
C GLU A 113 0.09 12.76 -8.03
N GLY A 114 1.11 12.90 -8.88
CA GLY A 114 2.32 13.66 -8.59
C GLY A 114 3.44 12.86 -7.95
N TYR A 115 4.66 13.06 -8.46
CA TYR A 115 5.87 12.35 -8.03
C TYR A 115 6.16 12.51 -6.53
N SER A 116 5.89 13.71 -5.98
CA SER A 116 6.14 14.04 -4.57
C SER A 116 5.05 13.56 -3.61
N THR A 117 3.91 13.08 -4.12
CA THR A 117 2.80 12.58 -3.28
C THR A 117 3.06 11.12 -2.95
N THR A 118 3.74 10.87 -1.84
CA THR A 118 4.25 9.52 -1.50
C THR A 118 3.55 8.86 -0.31
N SER A 119 2.27 9.15 -0.14
CA SER A 119 1.43 8.53 0.90
C SER A 119 -0.02 8.40 0.46
N PHE A 120 -0.72 7.39 0.97
CA PHE A 120 -2.14 7.17 0.71
C PHE A 120 -2.83 6.50 1.90
N GLN A 121 -4.03 6.94 2.24
CA GLN A 121 -4.83 6.34 3.31
C GLN A 121 -5.95 5.48 2.73
N VAL A 122 -6.10 4.28 3.28
CA VAL A 122 -7.18 3.35 2.97
C VAL A 122 -8.06 3.24 4.22
N SER A 123 -9.33 3.60 4.10
CA SER A 123 -10.34 3.50 5.16
C SER A 123 -11.31 2.34 4.91
N ASP A 124 -12.21 2.14 5.87
CA ASP A 124 -13.38 1.26 5.72
C ASP A 124 -13.03 -0.19 5.36
N LEU A 125 -11.92 -0.67 5.90
CA LEU A 125 -11.50 -2.05 5.77
C LEU A 125 -12.15 -2.92 6.85
N ILE A 126 -12.25 -4.21 6.57
CA ILE A 126 -12.71 -5.21 7.54
C ILE A 126 -11.65 -5.34 8.63
N ALA A 127 -12.07 -5.35 9.89
CA ALA A 127 -11.19 -5.53 11.02
C ALA A 127 -10.68 -6.97 11.10
N TYR A 128 -9.45 -7.14 11.56
CA TYR A 128 -8.76 -8.42 11.65
C TYR A 128 -8.82 -9.26 10.35
N TRP A 129 -8.65 -8.59 9.22
CA TRP A 129 -8.71 -9.20 7.89
C TRP A 129 -7.41 -8.98 7.12
N SER A 130 -7.01 -9.97 6.32
CA SER A 130 -5.77 -9.90 5.54
C SER A 130 -5.97 -9.12 4.25
N TYR A 131 -5.05 -8.19 4.00
CA TYR A 131 -4.98 -7.41 2.77
C TYR A 131 -3.59 -7.47 2.17
N GLN A 132 -3.52 -7.54 0.84
CA GLN A 132 -2.32 -7.35 0.06
C GLN A 132 -2.38 -5.97 -0.60
N VAL A 133 -1.37 -5.14 -0.38
CA VAL A 133 -1.29 -3.79 -0.92
C VAL A 133 -0.12 -3.72 -1.88
N THR A 134 -0.39 -3.31 -3.11
CA THR A 134 0.62 -3.16 -4.17
C THR A 134 0.67 -1.70 -4.61
N VAL A 135 1.87 -1.10 -4.61
CA VAL A 135 2.10 0.26 -5.12
C VAL A 135 3.08 0.22 -6.29
N THR A 136 2.72 0.89 -7.38
CA THR A 136 3.47 0.91 -8.64
C THR A 136 3.66 2.35 -9.10
N ALA A 137 4.89 2.77 -9.39
CA ALA A 137 5.14 4.05 -10.05
C ALA A 137 4.84 3.96 -11.55
N VAL A 138 4.25 5.01 -12.12
CA VAL A 138 3.78 5.04 -13.51
C VAL A 138 4.18 6.37 -14.17
N THR A 139 4.83 6.28 -15.33
CA THR A 139 5.11 7.40 -16.24
C THR A 139 4.39 7.20 -17.57
N SER A 140 4.40 8.20 -18.46
CA SER A 140 3.87 8.05 -19.81
C SER A 140 4.63 7.02 -20.66
N ALA A 141 5.91 6.78 -20.37
CA ALA A 141 6.72 5.76 -21.04
C ALA A 141 6.47 4.33 -20.51
N GLY A 142 5.80 4.19 -19.35
CA GLY A 142 5.45 2.89 -18.79
C GLY A 142 5.46 2.84 -17.26
N SER A 143 5.01 1.70 -16.73
CA SER A 143 5.01 1.38 -15.30
C SER A 143 6.33 0.75 -14.88
N GLY A 144 6.83 1.14 -13.71
CA GLY A 144 7.97 0.49 -13.07
C GLY A 144 7.58 -0.81 -12.37
N PRO A 145 8.56 -1.51 -11.76
CA PRO A 145 8.29 -2.63 -10.87
C PRO A 145 7.43 -2.19 -9.67
N SER A 146 6.55 -3.09 -9.22
CA SER A 146 5.66 -2.83 -8.09
C SER A 146 6.31 -3.29 -6.77
N LYS A 147 5.97 -2.61 -5.66
CA LYS A 147 6.21 -3.15 -4.32
C LYS A 147 4.91 -3.61 -3.70
N THR A 148 4.95 -4.74 -3.00
CA THR A 148 3.78 -5.39 -2.42
C THR A 148 4.04 -5.72 -0.96
N GLU A 149 3.08 -5.39 -0.10
CA GLU A 149 3.07 -5.70 1.33
C GLU A 149 1.78 -6.42 1.71
N THR A 150 1.87 -7.39 2.62
CA THR A 150 0.71 -8.17 3.10
C THR A 150 0.59 -8.01 4.61
N LEU A 151 -0.61 -7.71 5.11
CA LEU A 151 -0.83 -7.53 6.54
C LEU A 151 -2.29 -7.76 6.95
N ILE A 152 -2.49 -8.03 8.24
CA ILE A 152 -3.81 -8.13 8.86
C ILE A 152 -4.14 -6.81 9.57
N THR A 153 -5.32 -6.24 9.31
CA THR A 153 -5.82 -5.02 9.98
C THR A 153 -5.97 -5.17 11.50
N LYS A 154 -6.18 -4.07 12.21
CA LYS A 154 -6.44 -4.12 13.66
C LYS A 154 -7.72 -4.90 13.95
N SER A 155 -7.78 -5.52 15.13
CA SER A 155 -9.01 -6.13 15.65
C SER A 155 -9.96 -5.06 16.19
N ASN A 156 -11.25 -5.37 16.13
CA ASN A 156 -12.35 -4.54 16.64
C ASN A 156 -13.31 -5.41 17.47
N LYS A 157 -14.39 -4.81 18.01
CA LYS A 157 -15.43 -5.55 18.73
C LYS A 157 -16.12 -6.55 17.79
N PRO A 158 -16.35 -7.81 18.22
CA PRO A 158 -17.15 -8.75 17.45
C PRO A 158 -18.56 -8.23 17.19
N GLY A 159 -19.16 -8.67 16.09
CA GLY A 159 -20.57 -8.51 15.79
C GLY A 159 -21.46 -9.46 16.59
N GLU A 160 -22.72 -9.52 16.20
CA GLU A 160 -23.73 -10.33 16.87
C GLU A 160 -23.55 -11.82 16.58
N VAL A 161 -23.94 -12.67 17.52
CA VAL A 161 -24.08 -14.10 17.28
C VAL A 161 -25.20 -14.35 16.27
N THR A 162 -25.09 -15.41 15.47
CA THR A 162 -26.13 -15.79 14.49
C THR A 162 -26.96 -16.97 15.00
N ASN A 163 -28.10 -17.24 14.38
CA ASN A 163 -28.98 -18.38 14.73
C ASN A 163 -29.30 -18.46 16.23
N PHE A 164 -29.53 -17.31 16.86
CA PHE A 164 -29.83 -17.22 18.28
C PHE A 164 -31.29 -17.58 18.57
N ASP A 165 -31.50 -18.61 19.37
CA ASP A 165 -32.83 -19.06 19.77
C ASP A 165 -32.86 -19.60 21.20
N VAL A 166 -34.01 -19.48 21.85
CA VAL A 166 -34.24 -19.91 23.23
C VAL A 166 -35.57 -20.64 23.31
N GLU A 167 -35.51 -21.93 23.64
CA GLU A 167 -36.70 -22.77 23.82
C GLU A 167 -36.82 -23.25 25.27
N LEU A 168 -38.05 -23.43 25.76
CA LEU A 168 -38.28 -24.11 27.05
C LEU A 168 -37.91 -25.58 26.90
N SER A 169 -37.16 -26.11 27.85
CA SER A 169 -36.83 -27.53 27.81
C SER A 169 -38.10 -28.37 27.97
N ALA A 170 -38.35 -29.28 27.03
CA ALA A 170 -39.60 -30.03 26.95
C ALA A 170 -39.91 -30.88 28.20
N ASN A 171 -38.90 -31.15 29.02
CA ASN A 171 -38.99 -32.01 30.19
C ASN A 171 -38.76 -31.28 31.52
N ASP A 172 -38.44 -29.96 31.52
CA ASP A 172 -38.16 -29.21 32.74
C ASP A 172 -38.52 -27.72 32.61
N ALA A 173 -39.50 -27.28 33.40
CA ALA A 173 -39.98 -25.89 33.44
C ALA A 173 -38.95 -24.89 34.02
N GLN A 174 -37.82 -25.36 34.54
CA GLN A 174 -36.72 -24.54 35.07
C GLN A 174 -35.51 -24.47 34.13
N VAL A 175 -35.58 -25.09 32.94
CA VAL A 175 -34.48 -25.16 31.99
C VAL A 175 -34.88 -24.53 30.66
N PHE A 176 -33.94 -23.73 30.12
CA PHE A 176 -34.00 -23.25 28.74
C PHE A 176 -32.90 -23.93 27.93
N ASP A 177 -33.23 -24.31 26.70
CA ASP A 177 -32.28 -24.73 25.69
C ASP A 177 -31.92 -23.51 24.85
N LEU A 178 -30.67 -23.05 24.96
CA LEU A 178 -30.13 -21.88 24.25
C LEU A 178 -29.26 -22.37 23.09
N THR A 179 -29.55 -21.91 21.88
CA THR A 179 -28.75 -22.17 20.69
C THR A 179 -28.29 -20.86 20.05
N PHE A 180 -27.05 -20.83 19.56
CA PHE A 180 -26.48 -19.73 18.79
C PHE A 180 -25.21 -20.19 18.08
N GLU A 181 -24.85 -19.47 17.03
CA GLU A 181 -23.64 -19.66 16.24
C GLU A 181 -22.71 -18.45 16.34
N CYS A 182 -21.45 -18.64 15.93
CA CYS A 182 -20.47 -17.57 15.89
C CYS A 182 -20.92 -16.45 14.95
N PRO A 183 -20.56 -15.17 15.24
CA PRO A 183 -20.72 -14.10 14.26
C PRO A 183 -20.17 -14.50 12.90
N ILE A 184 -20.80 -13.98 11.83
CA ILE A 184 -20.32 -14.19 10.47
C ILE A 184 -18.85 -13.78 10.36
N GLU A 185 -18.09 -14.46 9.51
CA GLU A 185 -16.61 -14.37 9.52
C GLU A 185 -16.09 -12.92 9.48
N LYS A 186 -16.67 -12.08 8.60
CA LYS A 186 -16.31 -10.66 8.44
C LYS A 186 -16.66 -9.78 9.63
N GLU A 187 -17.57 -10.22 10.50
CA GLU A 187 -18.01 -9.48 11.69
C GLU A 187 -17.35 -9.99 12.97
N ARG A 188 -16.59 -11.09 12.93
CA ARG A 188 -15.84 -11.56 14.12
C ARG A 188 -14.85 -10.52 14.60
N ASN A 189 -14.32 -9.72 13.66
CA ASN A 189 -13.42 -8.59 13.92
C ASN A 189 -12.18 -8.94 14.79
N GLY A 190 -11.82 -10.23 14.88
CA GLY A 190 -10.82 -10.71 15.82
C GLY A 190 -10.93 -12.21 16.12
N ILE A 191 -10.01 -12.70 16.95
CA ILE A 191 -10.12 -14.04 17.55
C ILE A 191 -11.11 -13.96 18.71
N LEU A 192 -12.22 -14.71 18.61
CA LEU A 192 -13.19 -14.86 19.69
C LEU A 192 -12.61 -15.72 20.80
N LYS A 193 -12.70 -15.25 22.05
CA LYS A 193 -12.14 -15.94 23.23
C LYS A 193 -13.19 -16.69 24.04
N GLU A 194 -14.33 -16.06 24.29
CA GLU A 194 -15.42 -16.59 25.12
C GLU A 194 -16.77 -15.95 24.75
N TYR A 195 -17.86 -16.58 25.19
CA TYR A 195 -19.22 -16.05 25.13
C TYR A 195 -19.76 -15.90 26.55
N ILE A 196 -20.32 -14.73 26.89
CA ILE A 196 -20.89 -14.45 28.20
C ILE A 196 -22.42 -14.43 28.08
N VAL A 197 -23.09 -15.35 28.78
CA VAL A 197 -24.56 -15.41 28.83
C VAL A 197 -25.05 -14.77 30.13
N GLN A 198 -25.86 -13.72 30.02
CA GLN A 198 -26.48 -13.04 31.15
C GLN A 198 -27.98 -13.32 31.17
N LYS A 199 -28.54 -13.62 32.36
CA LYS A 199 -29.97 -13.85 32.57
C LYS A 199 -30.52 -12.89 33.62
N GLN A 200 -31.70 -12.34 33.38
CA GLN A 200 -32.41 -11.47 34.32
C GLN A 200 -33.90 -11.81 34.31
N VAL A 201 -34.51 -11.90 35.50
CA VAL A 201 -35.96 -12.02 35.62
C VAL A 201 -36.57 -10.65 35.29
N GLN A 202 -37.44 -10.59 34.27
CA GLN A 202 -38.14 -9.34 33.92
C GLN A 202 -38.97 -8.83 35.11
N GLY A 203 -38.96 -7.52 35.31
CA GLY A 203 -39.67 -6.87 36.41
C GLY A 203 -38.92 -6.85 37.74
N VAL A 204 -37.75 -7.49 37.83
CA VAL A 204 -36.86 -7.39 39.01
C VAL A 204 -35.70 -6.45 38.66
N SER A 205 -35.69 -5.25 39.24
CA SER A 205 -34.54 -4.34 39.19
C SER A 205 -33.51 -4.80 40.23
N CYS A 206 -32.41 -5.42 39.79
CA CYS A 206 -31.26 -5.64 40.67
C CYS A 206 -30.32 -4.44 40.63
N PHE A 207 -30.12 -3.78 41.77
CA PHE A 207 -29.00 -2.86 41.99
C PHE A 207 -27.71 -3.65 41.89
N THR A 208 -26.86 -3.36 40.90
CA THR A 208 -25.54 -3.98 40.78
C THR A 208 -24.58 -3.26 41.72
N PHE A 209 -24.18 -3.91 42.82
CA PHE A 209 -23.00 -3.48 43.58
C PHE A 209 -21.76 -4.08 42.92
N TYR A 210 -20.89 -3.23 42.38
CA TYR A 210 -19.53 -3.62 42.02
C TYR A 210 -18.70 -3.69 43.31
N SER A 211 -18.35 -4.88 43.78
CA SER A 211 -17.23 -5.03 44.70
C SER A 211 -16.01 -5.50 43.91
N TYR A 212 -15.06 -4.59 43.69
CA TYR A 212 -13.69 -4.94 43.33
C TYR A 212 -13.04 -5.62 44.54
N ILE A 213 -12.49 -6.82 44.35
CA ILE A 213 -11.53 -7.40 45.29
C ILE A 213 -10.17 -7.24 44.60
N GLY A 214 -9.26 -6.57 45.30
CA GLY A 214 -7.94 -6.15 44.83
C GLY A 214 -6.92 -7.26 44.69
#